data_AF-A0A2S9ISF6-F1
#
_entry.id   AF-A0A2S9ISF6-F1
#
_cell.length_a   1.000
_cell.length_b   1.000
_cell.length_c   1.000
_cell.angle_alpha   90.00
_cell.angle_beta   90.00
_cell.angle_gamma   90.00
#
_symmetry.space_group_name_H-M   'P 1'
#
loop_
_entity.id
_entity.type
_entity.pdbx_description
1 polymer ?
#
loop_
_entity_poly.entity_id
_entity_poly.type
_entity_poly.pdbx_seq_one_letter_code
_entity_poly.pdbx_strand_id
1 'polypeptide(L)'
;MDARSSRQDNQVDFASILDEIARQSAAEPESLRPLSFDFLDGLVHLGAAHTTDRRSDFILLEPDSETELPLLSTDPDDIARELGLSSGMTPTALARVRRRFAAQNHPDRVAAPLRDRAGDRMKVANALIDRAMARA
;
A
#
# COMPACT_ATOMS: atom_id res chain seq x y z
N MET A 1 -57.67 -3.27 29.40
CA MET A 1 -57.06 -1.92 29.32
C MET A 1 -55.67 -2.11 29.95
N ASP A 2 -54.55 -2.25 29.23
CA ASP A 2 -54.22 -1.70 27.91
C ASP A 2 -53.10 -2.48 27.21
N ALA A 3 -53.05 -2.23 25.89
CA ALA A 3 -52.29 -2.88 24.85
C ALA A 3 -50.77 -2.87 25.05
N ARG A 4 -50.15 -4.06 25.01
CA ARG A 4 -48.73 -4.19 24.66
C ARG A 4 -48.60 -4.06 23.15
N SER A 5 -48.23 -2.85 22.77
CA SER A 5 -47.99 -2.41 21.40
C SER A 5 -46.92 -3.28 20.72
N SER A 6 -47.27 -3.80 19.54
CA SER A 6 -46.40 -4.46 18.59
C SER A 6 -45.16 -3.61 18.29
N ARG A 7 -43.97 -4.11 18.62
CA ARG A 7 -42.73 -3.71 17.95
C ARG A 7 -42.42 -4.80 16.93
N GLN A 8 -42.73 -4.48 15.68
CA GLN A 8 -42.26 -5.20 14.52
C GLN A 8 -40.73 -5.09 14.52
N ASP A 9 -40.03 -6.15 14.91
CA ASP A 9 -38.59 -6.27 14.70
C ASP A 9 -38.37 -6.37 13.19
N ASN A 10 -38.11 -5.24 12.56
CA ASN A 10 -37.58 -5.19 11.20
C ASN A 10 -36.10 -5.57 11.26
N GLN A 11 -35.83 -6.83 11.60
CA GLN A 11 -34.49 -7.40 11.53
C GLN A 11 -34.19 -7.58 10.05
N VAL A 12 -33.48 -6.59 9.49
CA VAL A 12 -32.93 -6.68 8.15
C VAL A 12 -31.97 -7.87 8.14
N ASP A 13 -32.42 -8.97 7.53
CA ASP A 13 -31.66 -10.21 7.46
C ASP A 13 -30.47 -10.00 6.52
N PHE A 14 -29.28 -10.13 7.08
CA PHE A 14 -28.01 -9.90 6.38
C PHE A 14 -27.84 -10.86 5.20
N ALA A 15 -28.37 -12.09 5.31
CA ALA A 15 -28.32 -13.06 4.22
C ALA A 15 -29.12 -12.59 3.01
N SER A 16 -30.28 -11.96 3.22
CA SER A 16 -31.09 -11.38 2.16
C SER A 16 -30.40 -10.21 1.44
N ILE A 17 -29.64 -9.37 2.15
CA ILE A 17 -28.84 -8.29 1.53
C ILE A 17 -27.71 -8.86 0.67
N LEU A 18 -27.00 -9.88 1.17
CA LEU A 18 -25.89 -10.48 0.43
C LEU A 18 -26.35 -11.13 -0.87
N ASP A 19 -27.51 -11.81 -0.83
CA ASP A 19 -28.08 -12.43 -2.02
C ASP A 19 -28.58 -11.40 -3.05
N GLU A 20 -29.01 -10.22 -2.59
CA GLU A 20 -29.36 -9.10 -3.47
C GLU A 20 -28.13 -8.46 -4.14
N ILE A 21 -27.03 -8.27 -3.41
CA ILE A 21 -25.77 -7.75 -3.97
C ILE A 21 -25.16 -8.74 -4.97
N ALA A 22 -25.19 -10.04 -4.65
CA ALA A 22 -24.71 -11.08 -5.56
C ALA A 22 -25.52 -11.13 -6.87
N ARG A 23 -26.84 -10.89 -6.79
CA ARG A 23 -27.71 -10.80 -7.96
C ARG A 23 -27.53 -9.52 -8.78
N GLN A 24 -27.14 -8.40 -8.17
CA GLN A 24 -26.82 -7.15 -8.88
C GLN A 24 -25.47 -7.20 -9.61
N SER A 25 -24.56 -8.09 -9.22
CA SER A 25 -23.25 -8.29 -9.86
C SER A 25 -23.30 -9.07 -11.19
N ALA A 26 -24.48 -9.53 -11.62
CA ALA A 26 -24.66 -10.36 -12.81
C ALA A 26 -24.94 -9.54 -14.10
N ALA A 27 -24.30 -8.39 -14.24
CA ALA A 27 -24.28 -7.64 -15.51
C ALA A 27 -22.86 -7.68 -16.08
N GLU A 28 -22.73 -8.44 -17.17
CA GLU A 28 -21.65 -8.57 -18.18
C GLU A 28 -20.28 -7.88 -17.94
N PRO A 29 -19.15 -8.59 -18.14
CA PRO A 29 -17.81 -8.04 -17.94
C PRO A 29 -17.40 -7.14 -19.11
N GLU A 30 -17.69 -5.84 -19.04
CA GLU A 30 -17.03 -4.87 -19.91
C GLU A 30 -15.55 -4.70 -19.51
N SER A 31 -14.70 -5.44 -20.22
CA SER A 31 -13.37 -5.02 -20.68
C SER A 31 -12.53 -4.22 -19.66
N LEU A 32 -12.05 -4.90 -18.61
CA LEU A 32 -10.85 -4.44 -17.90
C LEU A 32 -9.66 -4.57 -18.86
N ARG A 33 -9.20 -3.46 -19.45
CA ARG A 33 -7.93 -3.44 -20.17
C ARG A 33 -6.81 -3.68 -19.17
N PRO A 34 -6.00 -4.74 -19.30
CA PRO A 34 -4.79 -4.87 -18.52
C PRO A 34 -3.80 -3.79 -18.98
N LEU A 35 -3.27 -3.01 -18.04
CA LEU A 35 -2.02 -2.28 -18.28
C LEU A 35 -0.94 -3.35 -18.52
N SER A 36 -0.51 -3.53 -19.77
CA SER A 36 0.52 -4.51 -20.10
C SER A 36 1.88 -4.01 -19.60
N PHE A 37 2.71 -4.96 -19.19
CA PHE A 37 4.07 -4.77 -18.68
C PHE A 37 5.07 -4.27 -19.74
N ASP A 38 4.65 -4.02 -20.98
CA ASP A 38 5.51 -3.66 -22.12
C ASP A 38 6.11 -2.25 -22.05
N PHE A 39 5.63 -1.41 -21.11
CA PHE A 39 6.16 -0.05 -20.96
C PHE A 39 7.57 0.00 -20.33
N LEU A 40 8.01 -1.07 -19.65
CA LEU A 40 9.32 -1.14 -18.98
C LEU A 40 10.47 -1.71 -19.83
N ASP A 41 10.19 -2.34 -20.97
CA ASP A 41 11.21 -2.99 -21.83
C ASP A 41 11.96 -2.00 -22.74
N GLY A 42 11.34 -0.85 -23.04
CA GLY A 42 11.91 0.18 -23.92
C GLY A 42 13.13 0.92 -23.34
N LEU A 43 13.44 0.79 -22.05
CA LEU A 43 14.57 1.47 -21.42
C LEU A 43 15.88 0.67 -21.49
N VAL A 44 15.82 -0.63 -21.81
CA VAL A 44 16.98 -1.53 -21.79
C VAL A 44 17.88 -1.37 -23.03
N HIS A 45 17.38 -0.74 -24.10
CA HIS A 45 18.09 -0.65 -25.39
C HIS A 45 19.04 0.55 -25.57
N LEU A 46 19.19 1.45 -24.59
CA LEU A 46 20.07 2.64 -24.73
C LEU A 46 21.51 2.46 -24.20
N GLY A 47 21.87 1.27 -23.72
CA GLY A 47 23.15 1.03 -23.04
C GLY A 47 24.28 0.42 -23.87
N ALA A 48 24.16 0.31 -25.20
CA ALA A 48 25.14 -0.38 -26.05
C ALA A 48 25.96 0.57 -26.94
N ALA A 49 26.94 1.27 -26.35
CA ALA A 49 28.08 1.81 -27.11
C ALA A 49 29.24 2.21 -26.19
N HIS A 50 30.19 1.30 -25.94
CA HIS A 50 31.62 1.63 -25.97
C HIS A 50 32.45 0.34 -25.96
N THR A 51 32.91 -0.05 -27.15
CA THR A 51 34.05 -0.96 -27.32
C THR A 51 35.32 -0.11 -27.34
N THR A 52 36.25 -0.36 -26.42
CA THR A 52 37.70 -0.38 -26.66
C THR A 52 38.41 -0.85 -25.39
N ASP A 53 38.97 -2.05 -25.51
CA ASP A 53 40.21 -2.56 -24.90
C ASP A 53 40.87 -1.73 -23.79
N ARG A 54 40.73 -2.20 -22.56
CA ARG A 54 41.75 -2.03 -21.52
C ARG A 54 41.72 -3.27 -20.64
N ARG A 55 42.81 -4.07 -20.71
CA ARG A 55 43.18 -5.07 -19.70
C ARG A 55 42.94 -4.48 -18.32
N SER A 56 41.87 -4.93 -17.68
CA SER A 56 41.50 -4.54 -16.33
C SER A 56 41.49 -5.84 -15.56
N ASP A 57 42.40 -5.90 -14.61
CA ASP A 57 42.57 -6.99 -13.66
C ASP A 57 41.22 -7.55 -13.24
N PHE A 58 41.12 -8.88 -13.28
CA PHE A 58 39.97 -9.64 -12.83
C PHE A 58 39.87 -9.45 -11.32
N ILE A 59 39.33 -8.30 -10.89
CA ILE A 59 38.69 -8.16 -9.59
C ILE A 59 37.52 -9.12 -9.69
N LEU A 60 37.72 -10.32 -9.16
CA LEU A 60 36.62 -11.17 -8.71
C LEU A 60 35.96 -10.37 -7.57
N LEU A 61 35.17 -9.37 -7.93
CA LEU A 61 34.17 -8.82 -7.04
C LEU A 61 33.22 -9.99 -6.92
N GLU A 62 33.38 -10.81 -5.89
CA GLU A 62 32.30 -11.68 -5.47
C GLU A 62 31.09 -10.74 -5.34
N PRO A 63 30.05 -10.90 -6.17
CA PRO A 63 28.82 -10.21 -5.89
C PRO A 63 28.23 -10.97 -4.71
N ASP A 64 28.71 -10.69 -3.49
CA ASP A 64 27.92 -10.87 -2.26
C ASP A 64 26.78 -9.83 -2.24
N SER A 65 26.23 -9.52 -3.42
CA SER A 65 24.90 -9.01 -3.58
C SER A 65 24.01 -10.23 -3.78
N GLU A 66 23.99 -11.11 -2.77
CA GLU A 66 22.76 -11.85 -2.51
C GLU A 66 21.66 -10.79 -2.56
N THR A 67 20.73 -10.95 -3.50
CA THR A 67 19.63 -10.03 -3.77
C THR A 67 18.94 -9.67 -2.46
N GLU A 68 19.42 -8.63 -1.80
CA GLU A 68 18.86 -8.10 -0.57
C GLU A 68 17.58 -7.42 -1.05
N LEU A 69 16.46 -8.14 -1.00
CA LEU A 69 15.14 -7.59 -1.27
C LEU A 69 15.09 -6.24 -0.55
N PRO A 70 14.86 -5.12 -1.25
CA PRO A 70 15.08 -3.79 -0.69
C PRO A 70 14.33 -3.69 0.64
N LEU A 71 15.10 -3.67 1.73
CA LEU A 71 14.53 -3.69 3.06
C LEU A 71 13.77 -2.39 3.21
N LEU A 72 12.45 -2.47 3.40
CA LEU A 72 11.62 -1.30 3.67
C LEU A 72 12.19 -0.59 4.89
N SER A 73 12.75 0.61 4.71
CA SER A 73 13.38 1.37 5.80
C SER A 73 12.38 1.56 6.94
N THR A 74 12.79 1.25 8.17
CA THR A 74 11.97 1.46 9.38
C THR A 74 12.32 2.75 10.10
N ASP A 75 13.19 3.57 9.52
CA ASP A 75 13.64 4.82 10.12
C ASP A 75 12.47 5.83 10.23
N PRO A 76 12.25 6.43 11.42
CA PRO A 76 11.18 7.41 11.59
C PRO A 76 11.27 8.63 10.67
N ASP A 77 12.47 9.10 10.35
CA ASP A 77 12.69 10.26 9.48
C ASP A 77 12.35 9.92 8.03
N ASP A 78 12.68 8.72 7.56
CA ASP A 78 12.28 8.22 6.24
C ASP A 78 10.76 8.14 6.11
N ILE A 79 10.11 7.57 7.12
CA ILE A 79 8.65 7.45 7.16
C ILE A 79 8.00 8.84 7.23
N ALA A 80 8.55 9.78 8.00
CA ALA A 80 8.05 11.15 8.06
C ALA A 80 8.15 11.86 6.70
N ARG A 81 9.26 11.68 5.97
CA ARG A 81 9.44 12.21 4.62
C ARG A 81 8.43 11.61 3.63
N GLU A 82 8.19 10.30 3.70
CA GLU A 82 7.21 9.61 2.84
C GLU A 82 5.76 10.02 3.13
N LEU A 83 5.42 10.22 4.41
CA LEU A 83 4.10 10.73 4.80
C LEU A 83 3.85 12.14 4.28
N GLY A 84 4.91 12.94 4.14
CA GLY A 84 4.83 14.33 3.66
C GLY A 84 4.01 15.21 4.60
N LEU A 85 4.13 14.99 5.92
CA LEU A 85 3.40 15.75 6.92
C LEU A 85 3.86 17.21 6.92
N SER A 86 2.92 18.15 6.90
CA SER A 86 3.17 19.59 6.99
C SER A 86 2.47 20.20 8.19
N SER A 87 3.02 21.27 8.75
CA SER A 87 2.35 22.03 9.82
C SER A 87 1.03 22.60 9.30
N GLY A 88 -0.03 22.52 10.12
CA GLY A 88 -1.36 23.04 9.77
C GLY A 88 -2.22 22.14 8.88
N MET A 89 -1.85 20.86 8.68
CA MET A 89 -2.75 19.90 8.03
C MET A 89 -4.02 19.70 8.83
N THR A 90 -5.17 19.70 8.16
CA THR A 90 -6.45 19.40 8.81
C THR A 90 -6.54 17.93 9.22
N PRO A 91 -7.34 17.58 10.25
CA PRO A 91 -7.55 16.19 10.65
C PRO A 91 -7.99 15.27 9.50
N THR A 92 -8.81 15.78 8.58
CA THR A 92 -9.25 15.05 7.37
C THR A 92 -8.10 14.77 6.41
N ALA A 93 -7.18 15.72 6.23
CA ALA A 93 -5.99 15.53 5.40
C ALA A 93 -5.05 14.48 5.99
N LEU A 94 -4.84 14.51 7.31
CA LEU A 94 -4.04 13.51 8.04
C LEU A 94 -4.64 12.10 7.93
N ALA A 95 -5.97 11.97 8.02
CA ALA A 95 -6.65 10.70 7.78
C ALA A 95 -6.44 10.16 6.36
N ARG A 96 -6.44 11.04 5.35
CA ARG A 96 -6.17 10.67 3.95
C ARG A 96 -4.73 10.20 3.76
N VAL A 97 -3.76 10.89 4.36
CA VAL A 97 -2.34 10.50 4.35
C VAL A 97 -2.17 9.10 4.96
N ARG A 98 -2.80 8.83 6.10
CA ARG A 98 -2.79 7.52 6.77
C ARG A 98 -3.28 6.40 5.85
N ARG A 99 -4.42 6.61 5.19
CA ARG A 99 -5.01 5.63 4.27
C ARG A 99 -4.09 5.34 3.08
N ARG A 100 -3.48 6.38 2.51
CA ARG A 100 -2.52 6.23 1.40
C ARG A 100 -1.30 5.43 1.84
N PHE A 101 -0.73 5.75 2.99
CA PHE A 101 0.43 5.04 3.52
C PHE A 101 0.08 3.56 3.80
N ALA A 102 -1.08 3.30 4.40
CA ALA A 102 -1.55 1.95 4.66
C ALA A 102 -1.79 1.15 3.38
N ALA A 103 -2.32 1.76 2.32
CA ALA A 103 -2.53 1.06 1.06
C ALA A 103 -1.23 0.48 0.47
N GLN A 104 -0.08 1.13 0.71
CA GLN A 104 1.22 0.74 0.19
C GLN A 104 2.04 -0.11 1.18
N ASN A 105 1.82 0.05 2.49
CA ASN A 105 2.67 -0.51 3.53
C ASN A 105 1.92 -1.43 4.53
N HIS A 106 0.69 -1.87 4.27
CA HIS A 106 -0.03 -2.75 5.21
C HIS A 106 0.61 -4.15 5.28
N PRO A 107 0.80 -4.74 6.48
CA PRO A 107 1.39 -6.07 6.64
C PRO A 107 0.64 -7.15 5.85
N ASP A 108 -0.69 -7.08 5.78
CA ASP A 108 -1.50 -8.06 5.03
C ASP A 108 -1.32 -7.97 3.51
N ARG A 109 -0.76 -6.88 3.00
CA ARG A 109 -0.59 -6.64 1.55
C ARG A 109 0.82 -6.95 1.05
N VAL A 110 1.78 -7.18 1.96
CA VAL A 110 3.16 -7.49 1.62
C VAL A 110 3.48 -8.97 1.83
N ALA A 111 4.55 -9.43 1.18
CA ALA A 111 5.04 -10.80 1.32
C ALA A 111 5.41 -11.12 2.78
N ALA A 112 5.30 -12.40 3.17
CA ALA A 112 5.55 -12.86 4.55
C ALA A 112 6.86 -12.30 5.18
N PRO A 113 8.01 -12.25 4.47
CA PRO A 113 9.27 -11.71 5.03
C PRO A 113 9.26 -10.20 5.29
N LEU A 114 8.31 -9.46 4.73
CA LEU A 114 8.21 -8.00 4.84
C LEU A 114 7.13 -7.56 5.84
N ARG A 115 6.29 -8.47 6.33
CA ARG A 115 5.15 -8.13 7.19
C ARG A 115 5.56 -7.47 8.49
N ASP A 116 6.62 -7.96 9.12
CA ASP A 116 7.12 -7.40 10.38
C ASP A 116 7.58 -5.95 10.18
N ARG A 117 8.37 -5.71 9.12
CA ARG A 117 8.83 -4.35 8.75
C ARG A 117 7.66 -3.43 8.37
N ALA A 118 6.69 -3.92 7.61
CA ALA A 118 5.47 -3.20 7.26
C ALA A 118 4.66 -2.84 8.52
N GLY A 119 4.57 -3.76 9.48
CA GLY A 119 3.94 -3.54 10.78
C GLY A 119 4.66 -2.45 11.57
N ASP A 120 5.98 -2.49 11.65
CA ASP A 120 6.76 -1.47 12.36
C ASP A 120 6.66 -0.10 11.69
N ARG A 121 6.72 -0.04 10.36
CA ARG A 121 6.46 1.18 9.59
C ARG A 121 5.08 1.75 9.88
N MET A 122 4.05 0.91 9.96
CA MET A 122 2.69 1.32 10.28
C MET A 122 2.57 1.92 11.70
N LYS A 123 3.23 1.30 12.70
CA LYS A 123 3.25 1.82 14.08
C LYS A 123 3.88 3.21 14.13
N VAL A 124 5.04 3.37 13.50
CA VAL A 124 5.75 4.66 13.44
C VAL A 124 4.92 5.70 12.71
N ALA A 125 4.35 5.36 11.56
CA ALA A 125 3.50 6.26 10.78
C ALA A 125 2.27 6.72 11.57
N ASN A 126 1.58 5.81 12.26
CA ASN A 126 0.44 6.15 13.12
C ASN A 126 0.87 7.11 14.24
N ALA A 127 1.98 6.83 14.93
CA ALA A 127 2.49 7.70 15.98
C ALA A 127 2.83 9.11 15.47
N LEU A 128 3.42 9.24 14.27
CA LEU A 128 3.73 10.54 13.65
C LEU A 128 2.45 11.30 13.28
N ILE A 129 1.46 10.62 12.71
CA ILE A 129 0.17 11.21 12.34
C ILE A 129 -0.59 11.66 13.58
N ASP A 130 -0.62 10.86 14.64
CA ASP A 130 -1.31 11.20 15.88
C ASP A 130 -0.66 12.41 16.55
N ARG A 131 0.69 12.50 16.54
CA ARG A 131 1.42 13.70 16.98
C ARG A 131 1.11 14.93 16.13
N ALA A 132 0.92 14.77 14.81
CA ALA A 132 0.52 15.86 13.94
C ALA A 132 -0.92 16.31 14.22
N MET A 133 -1.84 15.37 14.49
CA MET A 133 -3.23 15.67 14.87
C MET A 133 -3.30 16.42 16.20
N ALA A 134 -2.45 16.09 17.18
CA ALA A 134 -2.38 16.79 18.46
C ALA A 134 -1.87 18.23 18.36
N ARG A 135 -1.24 18.60 17.23
CA ARG A 135 -0.69 19.94 16.95
C ARG A 135 -1.54 20.76 15.98
N ALA A 136 -2.56 20.16 15.37
CA ALA A 136 -3.47 20.80 14.41
C ALA A 136 -4.60 21.51 15.15
#